data_AF-A0A1I5UHY5-F1
#
_entry.id   AF-A0A1I5UHY5-F1
#
_cell.length_a   1.000
_cell.length_b   1.000
_cell.length_c   1.000
_cell.angle_alpha   90.00
_cell.angle_beta   90.00
_cell.angle_gamma   90.00
#
_symmetry.space_group_name_H-M   'P 1'
#
loop_
_entity.id
_entity.type
_entity.pdbx_description
1 polymer ?
#
loop_
_entity_poly.entity_id
_entity_poly.type
_entity_poly.pdbx_seq_one_letter_code
_entity_poly.pdbx_strand_id
1 'polypeptide(L)'
;MRLTTTEQLLILKAFKEIFKTGKVYLFGSRVDDTKKGGDIDLYLIIDENIKNKHELKIKFLTKLEKYLGEQKIDVVIANNTDRYIEQVALKDGVMLDEKNIKIEKYLNECKKHSIRVEKAYNKVKNIFPLSAKKYENLNDEEIEAIDQYLFRFAKLQDTIGKKLFRLIVSEYVEDIEQLTFIDILNKLEKIGIIENANDWKILRKIRNDISHQYDDEPQEMAEALNNIFAQKDVILGIYNEIIKYYNEKYEK
;
A
#
# COMPACT_ATOMS: atom_id res chain seq x y z
N MET A 1 -4.66 -5.38 14.90
CA MET A 1 -3.65 -4.51 15.53
C MET A 1 -4.17 -3.08 15.63
N ARG A 2 -4.19 -2.52 16.85
CA ARG A 2 -4.80 -1.22 17.19
C ARG A 2 -3.86 -0.02 17.07
N LEU A 3 -2.82 -0.12 16.25
CA LEU A 3 -1.95 1.00 15.88
C LEU A 3 -2.20 1.35 14.42
N THR A 4 -2.35 2.64 14.10
CA THR A 4 -2.41 3.09 12.73
C THR A 4 -1.08 2.84 12.02
N THR A 5 -1.12 2.63 10.70
CA THR A 5 0.09 2.50 9.87
C THR A 5 1.07 3.67 10.10
N THR A 6 0.55 4.89 10.29
CA THR A 6 1.38 6.07 10.57
C THR A 6 2.13 5.93 11.89
N GLU A 7 1.44 5.51 12.97
CA GLU A 7 2.08 5.30 14.27
C GLU A 7 3.16 4.21 14.20
N GLN A 8 2.90 3.09 13.53
CA GLN A 8 3.88 2.02 13.37
C GLN A 8 5.13 2.49 12.61
N LEU A 9 4.96 3.28 11.54
CA LEU A 9 6.07 3.87 10.79
C LEU A 9 6.86 4.90 11.61
N LEU A 10 6.19 5.68 12.47
CA LEU A 10 6.85 6.61 13.39
C LEU A 10 7.66 5.87 14.47
N ILE A 11 7.14 4.75 14.98
CA ILE A 11 7.88 3.88 15.92
C ILE A 11 9.16 3.35 15.25
N LEU A 12 9.05 2.80 14.04
CA LEU A 12 10.20 2.31 13.29
C LEU A 12 11.20 3.42 12.94
N LYS A 13 10.72 4.62 12.62
CA LYS A 13 11.57 5.80 12.40
C LYS A 13 12.35 6.17 13.65
N ALA A 14 11.67 6.30 14.80
CA ALA A 14 12.33 6.59 16.07
C ALA A 14 13.35 5.50 16.43
N PHE A 15 13.01 4.23 16.18
CA PHE A 15 13.89 3.11 16.46
C PHE A 15 15.17 3.18 15.61
N LYS A 16 15.05 3.36 14.30
CA LYS A 16 16.20 3.50 13.38
C LYS A 16 17.07 4.70 13.73
N GLU A 17 16.48 5.82 14.13
CA GLU A 17 17.26 7.01 14.51
C GLU A 17 18.14 6.77 15.75
N ILE A 18 17.62 6.04 16.74
CA ILE A 18 18.29 5.80 18.03
C ILE A 18 19.20 4.57 18.01
N PHE A 19 18.70 3.41 17.54
CA PHE A 19 19.38 2.12 17.64
C PHE A 19 20.05 1.66 16.35
N LYS A 20 19.74 2.31 15.21
CA LYS A 20 20.23 2.00 13.85
C LYS A 20 19.74 0.66 13.30
N THR A 21 20.04 -0.44 13.98
CA THR A 21 19.72 -1.81 13.57
C THR A 21 19.05 -2.59 14.72
N GLY A 22 18.31 -3.62 14.35
CA GLY A 22 17.57 -4.47 15.29
C GLY A 22 16.14 -4.72 14.85
N LYS A 23 15.35 -5.31 15.74
CA LYS A 23 13.95 -5.67 15.50
C LYS A 23 13.05 -5.04 16.54
N VAL A 24 11.85 -4.65 16.11
CA VAL A 24 10.81 -4.08 16.96
C VAL A 24 9.59 -4.98 16.86
N TYR A 25 9.08 -5.41 18.01
CA TYR A 25 7.86 -6.17 18.13
C TYR A 25 6.85 -5.35 18.92
N LEU A 26 5.62 -5.25 18.42
CA LEU A 26 4.48 -4.83 19.20
C LEU A 26 3.88 -6.06 19.86
N PHE A 27 3.66 -6.04 21.17
CA PHE A 27 3.03 -7.14 21.88
C PHE A 27 1.93 -6.64 22.83
N GLY A 28 1.35 -7.54 23.61
CA GLY A 28 0.37 -7.17 24.63
C GLY A 28 -0.98 -6.72 24.06
N SER A 29 -1.63 -5.79 24.75
CA SER A 29 -3.05 -5.49 24.53
C SER A 29 -3.34 -4.88 23.16
N ARG A 30 -2.37 -4.18 22.55
CA ARG A 30 -2.54 -3.43 21.29
C ARG A 30 -2.40 -4.28 20.03
N VAL A 31 -1.99 -5.54 20.15
CA VAL A 31 -1.99 -6.49 19.04
C VAL A 31 -3.40 -6.91 18.66
N ASP A 32 -4.29 -7.05 19.64
CA ASP A 32 -5.66 -7.55 19.49
C ASP A 32 -6.69 -6.40 19.34
N ASP A 33 -7.44 -6.40 18.23
CA ASP A 33 -8.46 -5.39 17.91
C ASP A 33 -9.74 -5.54 18.74
N THR A 34 -9.95 -6.69 19.38
CA THR A 34 -11.15 -6.95 20.20
C THR A 34 -11.04 -6.36 21.61
N LYS A 35 -9.84 -5.98 22.05
CA LYS A 35 -9.57 -5.40 23.39
C LYS A 35 -9.75 -3.88 23.41
N LYS A 36 -10.04 -3.33 24.60
CA LYS A 36 -10.20 -1.88 24.85
C LYS A 36 -9.11 -1.33 25.77
N GLY A 37 -8.70 -0.08 25.56
CA GLY A 37 -7.67 0.58 26.38
C GLY A 37 -6.28 -0.07 26.23
N GLY A 38 -5.38 0.22 27.16
CA GLY A 38 -4.06 -0.41 27.28
C GLY A 38 -2.90 0.37 26.67
N ASP A 39 -1.71 0.12 27.20
CA ASP A 39 -0.46 0.77 26.85
C ASP A 39 0.13 0.17 25.55
N ILE A 40 1.05 0.88 24.90
CA ILE A 40 1.79 0.33 23.76
C ILE A 40 3.01 -0.43 24.29
N ASP A 41 2.92 -1.76 24.30
CA ASP A 41 4.02 -2.62 24.71
C ASP A 41 4.94 -2.92 23.52
N LEU A 42 6.18 -2.43 23.57
CA LEU A 42 7.21 -2.64 22.56
C LEU A 42 8.34 -3.51 23.09
N TYR A 43 8.69 -4.55 22.34
CA TYR A 43 9.85 -5.39 22.60
C TYR A 43 10.93 -5.15 21.55
N LEU A 44 12.13 -4.80 21.99
CA LEU A 44 13.24 -4.43 21.14
C LEU A 44 14.35 -5.47 21.22
N ILE A 45 14.75 -5.99 20.07
CA ILE A 45 15.98 -6.76 19.92
C ILE A 45 17.00 -5.83 19.26
N ILE A 46 18.06 -5.49 19.98
CA ILE A 46 19.09 -4.55 19.53
C ILE A 46 20.46 -5.24 19.56
N ASP A 47 21.47 -4.63 18.95
CA ASP A 47 22.86 -5.12 18.98
C ASP A 47 23.35 -5.32 20.43
N GLU A 48 23.88 -6.51 20.74
CA GLU A 48 24.37 -6.90 22.05
C GLU A 48 25.57 -6.05 22.52
N ASN A 49 26.32 -5.46 21.58
CA ASN A 49 27.45 -4.59 21.88
C ASN A 49 27.04 -3.22 22.46
N ILE A 50 25.75 -2.87 22.39
CA ILE A 50 25.22 -1.63 22.96
C ILE A 50 25.23 -1.73 24.49
N LYS A 51 26.21 -1.06 25.12
CA LYS A 51 26.37 -1.05 26.58
C LYS A 51 25.42 -0.07 27.30
N ASN A 52 25.05 1.04 26.67
CA ASN A 52 24.21 2.09 27.26
C ASN A 52 22.71 1.90 26.99
N LYS A 53 22.21 0.66 27.08
CA LYS A 53 20.81 0.30 26.77
C LYS A 53 19.79 1.19 27.50
N HIS A 54 20.03 1.50 28.78
CA HIS A 54 19.14 2.35 29.59
C HIS A 54 19.05 3.78 29.07
N GLU A 55 20.17 4.40 28.71
CA GLU A 55 20.21 5.76 28.19
C GLU A 55 19.49 5.86 26.84
N LEU A 56 19.75 4.89 25.95
CA LEU A 56 19.08 4.83 24.64
C LEU A 56 17.59 4.55 24.77
N LYS A 57 17.17 3.73 25.76
CA LYS A 57 15.75 3.52 26.07
C LYS A 57 15.06 4.84 26.43
N ILE A 58 15.67 5.66 27.28
CA ILE A 58 15.11 6.98 27.67
C ILE A 58 15.00 7.87 26.42
N LYS A 59 16.08 7.97 25.63
CA LYS A 59 16.09 8.74 24.37
C LYS A 59 15.01 8.27 23.40
N PHE A 60 14.80 6.96 23.29
CA PHE A 60 13.77 6.38 22.43
C PHE A 60 12.36 6.73 22.92
N LEU A 61 12.07 6.59 24.22
CA LEU A 61 10.79 6.98 24.81
C LEU A 61 10.49 8.47 24.57
N THR A 62 11.45 9.36 24.86
CA THR A 62 11.31 10.80 24.58
C THR A 62 11.07 11.09 23.09
N LYS A 63 11.65 10.29 22.20
CA LYS A 63 11.44 10.43 20.76
C LYS A 63 10.04 9.97 20.34
N LEU A 64 9.57 8.86 20.88
CA LEU A 64 8.22 8.35 20.64
C LEU A 64 7.16 9.34 21.11
N GLU A 65 7.31 9.91 22.30
CA GLU A 65 6.41 10.94 22.83
C GLU A 65 6.35 12.18 21.90
N LYS A 66 7.49 12.62 21.36
CA LYS A 66 7.53 13.70 20.36
C LYS A 66 6.81 13.37 19.05
N TYR A 67 6.75 12.09 18.67
CA TYR A 67 6.14 11.65 17.40
C TYR A 67 4.68 11.28 17.53
N LEU A 68 4.29 10.66 18.65
CA LEU A 68 2.97 10.08 18.87
C LEU A 68 2.11 10.92 19.83
N GLY A 69 2.70 11.93 20.47
CA GLY A 69 2.08 12.70 21.54
C GLY A 69 2.10 11.95 22.88
N GLU A 70 1.29 12.42 23.82
CA GLU A 70 1.13 11.80 25.13
C GLU A 70 0.45 10.43 25.00
N GLN A 71 1.26 9.38 24.93
CA GLN A 71 0.82 7.99 24.95
C GLN A 71 1.62 7.22 25.98
N LYS A 72 0.96 6.30 26.69
CA LYS A 72 1.64 5.35 27.57
C LYS A 72 2.29 4.27 26.71
N ILE A 73 3.61 4.24 26.71
CA ILE A 73 4.42 3.31 25.92
C ILE A 73 5.42 2.63 26.85
N ASP A 74 5.32 1.32 26.93
CA ASP A 74 6.24 0.48 27.68
C ASP A 74 7.23 -0.19 26.73
N VAL A 75 8.52 0.03 26.98
CA VAL A 75 9.59 -0.53 26.16
C VAL A 75 10.37 -1.57 26.96
N VAL A 76 10.49 -2.78 26.42
CA VAL A 76 11.33 -3.86 26.94
C VAL A 76 12.45 -4.11 25.94
N ILE A 77 13.71 -4.07 26.39
CA ILE A 77 14.87 -4.40 25.55
C ILE A 77 15.34 -5.80 25.94
N ALA A 78 15.56 -6.64 24.93
CA ALA A 78 16.06 -8.01 25.07
C ALA A 78 17.36 -8.02 25.89
N ASN A 79 17.38 -8.86 26.94
CA ASN A 79 18.56 -9.05 27.80
C ASN A 79 18.84 -10.51 28.11
N ASN A 80 17.83 -11.40 28.21
CA ASN A 80 18.03 -12.84 28.43
C ASN A 80 16.73 -13.61 28.14
N THR A 81 16.76 -14.51 27.15
CA THR A 81 15.61 -15.16 26.48
C THR A 81 14.71 -16.03 27.38
N ASP A 82 15.09 -16.26 28.63
CA ASP A 82 14.34 -17.10 29.58
C ASP A 82 13.23 -16.33 30.31
N ARG A 83 13.16 -15.01 30.16
CA ARG A 83 12.10 -14.21 30.79
C ARG A 83 10.76 -14.46 30.10
N TYR A 84 9.71 -14.71 30.90
CA TYR A 84 8.34 -14.93 30.41
C TYR A 84 7.86 -13.84 29.44
N ILE A 85 8.19 -12.57 29.71
CA ILE A 85 7.83 -11.45 28.84
C ILE A 85 8.48 -11.53 27.45
N GLU A 86 9.72 -12.04 27.36
CA GLU A 86 10.43 -12.22 26.09
C GLU A 86 9.80 -13.37 25.30
N GLN A 87 9.40 -14.45 25.97
CA GLN A 87 8.67 -15.56 25.35
C GLN A 87 7.31 -15.12 24.80
N VAL A 88 6.54 -14.35 25.56
CA VAL A 88 5.24 -13.80 25.12
C VAL A 88 5.43 -12.83 23.96
N ALA A 89 6.41 -11.92 24.03
CA ALA A 89 6.65 -10.96 22.96
C ALA A 89 7.12 -11.63 21.65
N LEU A 90 7.89 -12.71 21.73
CA LEU A 90 8.32 -13.47 20.55
C LEU A 90 7.24 -14.39 20.00
N LYS A 91 6.37 -14.94 20.86
CA LYS A 91 5.31 -15.86 20.46
C LYS A 91 4.06 -15.15 19.95
N ASP A 92 3.59 -14.15 20.70
CA ASP A 92 2.31 -13.47 20.48
C ASP A 92 2.49 -12.05 19.92
N GLY A 93 3.74 -11.55 19.85
CA GLY A 93 4.04 -10.23 19.32
C GLY A 93 4.08 -10.20 17.80
N VAL A 94 3.71 -9.05 17.25
CA VAL A 94 3.77 -8.75 15.81
C VAL A 94 5.03 -7.95 15.54
N MET A 95 5.91 -8.47 14.69
CA MET A 95 7.09 -7.74 14.24
C MET A 95 6.66 -6.55 13.38
N LEU A 96 7.10 -5.35 13.75
CA LEU A 96 6.92 -4.17 12.93
C LEU A 96 7.99 -4.17 11.82
N ASP A 97 7.54 -4.35 10.58
CA ASP A 97 8.40 -4.28 9.40
C ASP A 97 7.91 -3.17 8.46
N GLU A 98 8.79 -2.21 8.17
CA GLU A 98 8.43 -1.01 7.40
C GLU A 98 7.84 -1.36 6.03
N LYS A 99 8.38 -2.40 5.39
CA LYS A 99 7.97 -2.82 4.06
C LYS A 99 6.60 -3.47 4.09
N ASN A 100 6.38 -4.43 4.99
CA ASN A 100 5.10 -5.12 5.15
C ASN A 100 3.99 -4.13 5.53
N ILE A 101 4.28 -3.19 6.42
CA ILE A 101 3.35 -2.12 6.81
C ILE A 101 2.97 -1.25 5.62
N LYS A 102 3.94 -0.88 4.76
CA LYS A 102 3.66 -0.13 3.52
C LYS A 102 2.86 -0.95 2.51
N ILE A 103 3.16 -2.24 2.35
CA ILE A 103 2.43 -3.16 1.48
C ILE A 103 0.97 -3.21 1.94
N GLU A 104 0.70 -3.53 3.21
CA GLU A 104 -0.64 -3.62 3.77
C GLU A 104 -1.43 -2.32 3.58
N LYS A 105 -0.78 -1.17 3.85
CA LYS A 105 -1.37 0.16 3.62
C LYS A 105 -1.86 0.30 2.17
N TYR A 106 -1.01 -0.02 1.20
CA TYR A 106 -1.34 0.18 -0.21
C TYR A 106 -2.29 -0.89 -0.76
N LEU A 107 -2.26 -2.13 -0.25
CA LEU A 107 -3.28 -3.14 -0.54
C LEU A 107 -4.66 -2.68 -0.07
N ASN A 108 -4.76 -2.10 1.14
CA ASN A 108 -5.99 -1.53 1.67
C ASN A 108 -6.46 -0.30 0.89
N GLU A 109 -5.53 0.55 0.45
CA GLU A 109 -5.82 1.68 -0.44
C GLU A 109 -6.41 1.17 -1.77
N CYS A 110 -5.77 0.21 -2.43
CA CYS A 110 -6.26 -0.44 -3.65
C CYS A 110 -7.62 -1.10 -3.46
N LYS A 111 -7.86 -1.80 -2.34
CA LYS A 111 -9.17 -2.42 -2.00
C LYS A 111 -10.29 -1.38 -1.99
N LYS A 112 -10.05 -0.21 -1.39
CA LYS A 112 -11.03 0.88 -1.37
C LYS A 112 -11.25 1.43 -2.78
N HIS A 113 -10.20 1.53 -3.59
CA HIS A 113 -10.31 2.00 -4.96
C HIS A 113 -11.01 1.00 -5.88
N SER A 114 -10.73 -0.30 -5.80
CA SER A 114 -11.38 -1.33 -6.62
C SER A 114 -12.89 -1.36 -6.40
N ILE A 115 -13.35 -1.32 -5.15
CA ILE A 115 -14.79 -1.23 -4.81
C ILE A 115 -15.41 0.05 -5.41
N ARG A 116 -14.68 1.17 -5.38
CA ARG A 116 -15.17 2.45 -5.90
C ARG A 116 -15.18 2.50 -7.43
N VAL A 117 -14.18 1.88 -8.09
CA VAL A 117 -14.14 1.70 -9.55
C VAL A 117 -15.34 0.88 -9.99
N GLU A 118 -15.60 -0.27 -9.35
CA GLU A 118 -16.73 -1.13 -9.69
C GLU A 118 -18.08 -0.39 -9.52
N LYS A 119 -18.24 0.37 -8.42
CA LYS A 119 -19.43 1.20 -8.21
C LYS A 119 -19.59 2.29 -9.27
N ALA A 120 -18.52 3.01 -9.61
CA ALA A 120 -18.55 4.06 -10.61
C ALA A 120 -18.85 3.50 -12.01
N TYR A 121 -18.20 2.39 -12.37
CA TYR A 121 -18.46 1.65 -13.61
C TYR A 121 -19.93 1.25 -13.74
N ASN A 122 -20.53 0.71 -12.69
CA ASN A 122 -21.93 0.30 -12.71
C ASN A 122 -22.93 1.45 -12.91
N LYS A 123 -22.54 2.70 -12.59
CA LYS A 123 -23.37 3.88 -12.88
C LYS A 123 -23.33 4.24 -14.36
N VAL A 124 -22.16 4.14 -14.99
CA VAL A 124 -21.96 4.58 -16.38
C VAL A 124 -22.10 3.43 -17.40
N LYS A 125 -22.14 2.17 -17.00
CA LYS A 125 -22.14 1.05 -17.96
C LYS A 125 -23.30 1.05 -18.97
N ASN A 126 -24.41 1.69 -18.64
CA ASN A 126 -25.57 1.80 -19.53
C ASN A 126 -25.40 2.91 -20.58
N ILE A 127 -24.47 3.85 -20.34
CA ILE A 127 -24.16 4.92 -21.30
C ILE A 127 -23.02 4.53 -22.26
N PHE A 128 -22.17 3.58 -21.88
CA PHE A 128 -21.12 3.05 -22.75
C PHE A 128 -21.62 1.91 -23.67
N PRO A 129 -21.03 1.75 -24.87
CA PRO A 129 -20.02 2.63 -25.48
C PRO A 129 -20.60 3.96 -25.97
N LEU A 130 -19.77 5.00 -25.97
CA LEU A 130 -20.10 6.33 -26.47
C LEU A 130 -19.83 6.43 -27.97
N SER A 131 -20.69 7.14 -28.69
CA SER A 131 -20.40 7.70 -30.01
C SER A 131 -20.14 9.21 -29.87
N ALA A 132 -19.53 9.87 -30.87
CA ALA A 132 -19.36 11.32 -30.88
C ALA A 132 -20.67 12.06 -30.54
N LYS A 133 -21.77 11.68 -31.21
CA LYS A 133 -23.09 12.27 -30.96
C LYS A 133 -23.56 12.05 -29.53
N LYS A 134 -23.31 10.88 -28.93
CA LYS A 134 -23.72 10.62 -27.54
C LYS A 134 -22.87 11.45 -26.57
N TYR A 135 -21.57 11.56 -26.82
CA TYR A 135 -20.64 12.36 -26.03
C TYR A 135 -21.06 13.84 -25.99
N GLU A 136 -21.37 14.45 -27.14
CA GLU A 136 -21.84 15.84 -27.23
C GLU A 136 -23.16 16.11 -26.48
N ASN A 137 -23.97 15.06 -26.25
CA ASN A 137 -25.28 15.16 -25.61
C ASN A 137 -25.29 14.57 -24.19
N LEU A 138 -24.12 14.32 -23.59
CA LEU A 138 -24.04 13.90 -22.19
C LEU A 138 -24.59 15.01 -21.30
N ASN A 139 -25.42 14.64 -20.33
CA ASN A 139 -25.86 15.57 -19.30
C ASN A 139 -24.84 15.68 -18.16
N ASP A 140 -25.01 16.70 -17.30
CA ASP A 140 -24.09 16.98 -16.19
C ASP A 140 -23.92 15.76 -15.25
N GLU A 141 -24.98 15.01 -14.95
CA GLU A 141 -24.90 13.82 -14.09
C GLU A 141 -24.09 12.70 -14.73
N GLU A 142 -24.20 12.51 -16.05
CA GLU A 142 -23.41 11.53 -16.81
C GLU A 142 -21.94 11.93 -16.87
N ILE A 143 -21.65 13.21 -17.11
CA ILE A 143 -20.29 13.76 -17.11
C ILE A 143 -19.63 13.55 -15.74
N GLU A 144 -20.31 13.95 -14.65
CA GLU A 144 -19.81 13.75 -13.29
C GLU A 144 -19.57 12.26 -12.96
N ALA A 145 -20.44 11.38 -13.45
CA ALA A 145 -20.28 9.94 -13.24
C ALA A 145 -19.08 9.36 -14.01
N ILE A 146 -18.84 9.83 -15.24
CA ILE A 146 -17.65 9.47 -16.04
C ILE A 146 -16.39 9.96 -15.33
N ASP A 147 -16.33 11.22 -14.91
CA ASP A 147 -15.18 11.79 -14.19
C ASP A 147 -14.87 11.02 -12.91
N GLN A 148 -15.92 10.65 -12.17
CA GLN A 148 -15.77 9.80 -11.00
C GLN A 148 -15.16 8.44 -11.37
N TYR A 149 -15.58 7.80 -12.46
CA TYR A 149 -14.97 6.54 -12.92
C TYR A 149 -13.48 6.74 -13.28
N LEU A 150 -13.17 7.72 -14.11
CA LEU A 150 -11.82 8.04 -14.57
C LEU A 150 -10.87 8.32 -13.39
N PHE A 151 -11.31 9.14 -12.43
CA PHE A 151 -10.53 9.45 -11.25
C PHE A 151 -10.24 8.21 -10.41
N ARG A 152 -11.24 7.34 -10.19
CA ARG A 152 -11.06 6.12 -9.39
C ARG A 152 -10.15 5.12 -10.09
N PHE A 153 -10.28 4.98 -11.41
CA PHE A 153 -9.40 4.15 -12.22
C PHE A 153 -7.95 4.65 -12.14
N ALA A 154 -7.73 5.94 -12.34
CA ALA A 154 -6.40 6.56 -12.27
C ALA A 154 -5.76 6.37 -10.89
N LYS A 155 -6.53 6.54 -9.80
CA LYS A 155 -6.02 6.30 -8.44
C LYS A 155 -5.65 4.84 -8.20
N LEU A 156 -6.46 3.89 -8.68
CA LEU A 156 -6.12 2.47 -8.57
C LEU A 156 -4.82 2.16 -9.34
N GLN A 157 -4.71 2.62 -10.58
CA GLN A 157 -3.54 2.39 -11.43
C GLN A 157 -2.28 3.00 -10.83
N ASP A 158 -2.37 4.23 -10.33
CA ASP A 158 -1.24 4.92 -9.71
C ASP A 158 -0.77 4.22 -8.44
N THR A 159 -1.68 3.78 -7.57
CA THR A 159 -1.30 3.09 -6.33
C THR A 159 -0.67 1.72 -6.63
N ILE A 160 -1.19 0.97 -7.60
CA ILE A 160 -0.57 -0.28 -8.04
C ILE A 160 0.81 -0.01 -8.67
N GLY A 161 0.84 0.79 -9.74
CA GLY A 161 2.03 0.96 -10.57
C GLY A 161 3.15 1.74 -9.91
N LYS A 162 2.84 2.84 -9.20
CA LYS A 162 3.87 3.70 -8.60
C LYS A 162 4.33 3.19 -7.24
N LYS A 163 3.51 2.43 -6.52
CA LYS A 163 3.79 2.01 -5.14
C LYS A 163 3.94 0.49 -4.98
N LEU A 164 2.88 -0.28 -5.22
CA LEU A 164 2.89 -1.73 -4.97
C LEU A 164 3.92 -2.48 -5.82
N PHE A 165 3.98 -2.18 -7.12
CA PHE A 165 4.95 -2.80 -8.04
C PHE A 165 6.39 -2.65 -7.55
N ARG A 166 6.77 -1.45 -7.09
CA ARG A 166 8.11 -1.21 -6.52
C ARG A 166 8.33 -2.00 -5.23
N LEU A 167 7.34 -2.05 -4.35
CA LEU A 167 7.48 -2.80 -3.10
C LEU A 167 7.63 -4.30 -3.35
N ILE A 168 6.87 -4.87 -4.28
CA ILE A 168 6.99 -6.28 -4.68
C ILE A 168 8.40 -6.55 -5.25
N VAL A 169 8.83 -5.76 -6.24
CA VAL A 169 10.12 -6.00 -6.90
C VAL A 169 11.32 -5.82 -5.97
N SER A 170 11.25 -4.89 -5.01
CA SER A 170 12.32 -4.70 -4.01
C SER A 170 12.48 -5.89 -3.05
N GLU A 171 11.63 -6.93 -3.14
CA GLU A 171 11.86 -8.20 -2.41
C GLU A 171 12.93 -9.06 -3.08
N TYR A 172 13.20 -8.81 -4.36
CA TYR A 172 14.07 -9.63 -5.20
C TYR A 172 15.29 -8.86 -5.72
N VAL A 173 15.39 -7.57 -5.41
CA VAL A 173 16.45 -6.68 -5.91
C VAL A 173 16.88 -5.75 -4.79
N GLU A 174 18.19 -5.66 -4.56
CA GLU A 174 18.79 -4.81 -3.53
C GLU A 174 18.67 -3.32 -3.85
N ASP A 175 18.97 -2.92 -5.10
CA ASP A 175 18.88 -1.53 -5.55
C ASP A 175 17.76 -1.36 -6.59
N ILE A 176 16.58 -0.99 -6.10
CA ILE A 176 15.41 -0.71 -6.96
C ILE A 176 15.47 0.67 -7.63
N GLU A 177 16.26 1.60 -7.11
CA GLU A 177 16.31 2.99 -7.62
C GLU A 177 17.01 3.05 -8.98
N GLN A 178 17.87 2.08 -9.28
CA GLN A 178 18.51 1.93 -10.59
C GLN A 178 17.60 1.32 -11.67
N LEU A 179 16.46 0.74 -11.29
CA LEU A 179 15.57 0.07 -12.25
C LEU A 179 14.67 1.07 -12.95
N THR A 180 14.59 0.94 -14.28
CA THR A 180 13.56 1.63 -15.05
C THR A 180 12.19 1.04 -14.75
N PHE A 181 11.12 1.78 -15.08
CA PHE A 181 9.77 1.22 -14.93
C PHE A 181 9.55 -0.02 -15.80
N ILE A 182 10.21 -0.11 -16.95
CA ILE A 182 10.13 -1.28 -17.83
C ILE A 182 10.78 -2.50 -17.15
N ASP A 183 11.92 -2.31 -16.48
CA ASP A 183 12.59 -3.40 -15.74
C ASP A 183 11.71 -3.93 -14.60
N ILE A 184 11.00 -3.03 -13.92
CA ILE A 184 10.02 -3.39 -12.88
C ILE A 184 8.92 -4.27 -13.49
N LEU A 185 8.34 -3.88 -14.62
CA LEU A 185 7.30 -4.67 -15.30
C LEU A 185 7.82 -6.04 -15.73
N ASN A 186 8.99 -6.11 -16.35
CA ASN A 186 9.59 -7.38 -16.79
C ASN A 186 9.86 -8.32 -15.60
N LYS A 187 10.24 -7.77 -14.44
CA LYS A 187 10.41 -8.56 -13.22
C LYS A 187 9.07 -9.07 -12.68
N LEU A 188 8.02 -8.23 -12.68
CA LEU A 188 6.66 -8.62 -12.27
C LEU A 188 6.09 -9.72 -13.17
N GLU A 189 6.35 -9.64 -14.47
CA GLU A 189 5.98 -10.68 -15.43
C GLU A 189 6.69 -12.00 -15.12
N LYS A 190 8.00 -11.95 -14.87
CA LYS A 190 8.79 -13.14 -14.51
C LYS A 190 8.33 -13.84 -13.23
N ILE A 191 7.82 -13.09 -12.25
CA ILE A 191 7.28 -13.65 -10.99
C ILE A 191 5.78 -13.97 -11.08
N GLY A 192 5.13 -13.73 -12.23
CA GLY A 192 3.73 -14.09 -12.48
C GLY A 192 2.68 -13.14 -11.88
N ILE A 193 3.05 -11.91 -11.49
CA ILE A 193 2.08 -10.91 -11.00
C ILE A 193 1.27 -10.29 -12.15
N ILE A 194 1.92 -10.12 -13.30
CA ILE A 194 1.27 -9.69 -14.54
C ILE A 194 1.58 -10.72 -15.61
N GLU A 195 0.63 -10.99 -16.50
CA GLU A 195 0.83 -11.93 -17.61
C GLU A 195 1.76 -11.35 -18.67
N ASN A 196 1.67 -10.04 -18.91
CA ASN A 196 2.41 -9.34 -19.95
C ASN A 196 2.72 -7.89 -19.55
N ALA A 197 3.99 -7.51 -19.55
CA ALA A 197 4.44 -6.14 -19.30
C ALA A 197 3.84 -5.12 -20.28
N ASN A 198 3.54 -5.54 -21.51
CA ASN A 198 2.95 -4.68 -22.53
C ASN A 198 1.51 -4.27 -22.19
N ASP A 199 0.73 -5.13 -21.55
CA ASP A 199 -0.65 -4.81 -21.19
C ASP A 199 -0.71 -3.64 -20.20
N TRP A 200 0.19 -3.63 -19.22
CA TRP A 200 0.31 -2.49 -18.32
C TRP A 200 0.77 -1.21 -19.03
N LYS A 201 1.65 -1.32 -20.03
CA LYS A 201 2.08 -0.15 -20.83
C LYS A 201 0.90 0.43 -21.62
N ILE A 202 0.11 -0.44 -22.26
CA ILE A 202 -1.11 -0.05 -22.97
C ILE A 202 -2.09 0.62 -22.01
N LEU A 203 -2.33 0.03 -20.84
CA LEU A 203 -3.21 0.57 -19.81
C LEU A 203 -2.80 1.99 -19.37
N ARG A 204 -1.49 2.24 -19.24
CA ARG A 204 -0.96 3.59 -18.93
C ARG A 204 -1.12 4.56 -20.10
N LYS A 205 -0.90 4.09 -21.32
CA LYS A 205 -1.07 4.91 -22.54
C LYS A 205 -2.51 5.37 -22.66
N ILE A 206 -3.47 4.43 -22.64
CA ILE A 206 -4.91 4.71 -22.72
C ILE A 206 -5.33 5.76 -21.68
N ARG A 207 -4.84 5.65 -20.43
CA ARG A 207 -5.14 6.65 -19.41
C ARG A 207 -4.55 8.03 -19.74
N ASN A 208 -3.30 8.08 -20.21
CA ASN A 208 -2.66 9.35 -20.55
C ASN A 208 -3.34 10.04 -21.72
N ASP A 209 -3.80 9.26 -22.71
CA ASP A 209 -4.47 9.78 -23.90
C ASP A 209 -5.72 10.61 -23.53
N ILE A 210 -6.45 10.23 -22.47
CA ILE A 210 -7.62 10.98 -21.96
C ILE A 210 -7.27 12.40 -21.49
N SER A 211 -6.08 12.60 -20.91
CA SER A 211 -5.65 13.92 -20.44
C SER A 211 -5.05 14.78 -21.56
N HIS A 212 -4.80 14.20 -22.72
CA HIS A 212 -4.15 14.87 -23.85
C HIS A 212 -5.12 15.25 -24.97
N GLN A 213 -6.29 14.63 -25.02
CA GLN A 213 -7.32 14.98 -25.99
C GLN A 213 -8.03 16.27 -25.58
N TYR A 214 -8.20 17.16 -26.54
CA TYR A 214 -8.90 18.43 -26.36
C TYR A 214 -10.42 18.18 -26.49
N ASP A 215 -11.22 18.90 -25.70
CA ASP A 215 -12.69 18.78 -25.69
C ASP A 215 -13.34 19.09 -27.06
N ASP A 216 -12.60 19.73 -27.97
CA ASP A 216 -13.06 20.15 -29.30
C ASP A 216 -13.15 19.00 -30.32
N GLU A 217 -12.74 17.77 -29.96
CA GLU A 217 -12.83 16.59 -30.84
C GLU A 217 -13.69 15.46 -30.22
N PRO A 218 -15.04 15.55 -30.34
CA PRO A 218 -15.99 14.60 -29.74
C PRO A 218 -15.76 13.13 -30.10
N GLN A 219 -15.31 12.85 -31.33
CA GLN A 219 -15.04 11.48 -31.78
C GLN A 219 -13.82 10.90 -31.06
N GLU A 220 -12.72 11.66 -30.96
CA GLU A 220 -11.51 11.20 -30.28
C GLU A 220 -11.75 10.98 -28.79
N MET A 221 -12.47 11.90 -28.14
CA MET A 221 -12.85 11.79 -26.73
C MET A 221 -13.73 10.56 -26.47
N ALA A 222 -14.76 10.33 -27.29
CA ALA A 222 -15.61 9.16 -27.17
C ALA A 222 -14.80 7.85 -27.30
N GLU A 223 -13.87 7.79 -28.25
CA GLU A 223 -12.98 6.64 -28.45
C GLU A 223 -12.06 6.40 -27.25
N ALA A 224 -11.41 7.43 -26.70
CA ALA A 224 -10.55 7.25 -25.53
C ALA A 224 -11.33 6.83 -24.28
N LEU A 225 -12.51 7.41 -24.07
CA LEU A 225 -13.41 7.00 -22.97
C LEU A 225 -13.83 5.54 -23.12
N ASN A 226 -14.19 5.10 -24.32
CA ASN A 226 -14.50 3.70 -24.61
C ASN A 226 -13.31 2.78 -24.33
N ASN A 227 -12.11 3.21 -24.77
CA ASN A 227 -10.88 2.45 -24.58
C ASN A 227 -10.58 2.22 -23.10
N ILE A 228 -10.65 3.24 -22.23
CA ILE A 228 -10.42 3.05 -20.78
C ILE A 228 -11.55 2.28 -20.10
N PHE A 229 -12.78 2.47 -20.57
CA PHE A 229 -13.95 1.77 -20.03
C PHE A 229 -13.81 0.25 -20.21
N ALA A 230 -13.30 -0.19 -21.36
CA ALA A 230 -13.04 -1.60 -21.65
C ALA A 230 -11.92 -2.24 -20.77
N GLN A 231 -11.09 -1.42 -20.11
CA GLN A 231 -9.94 -1.92 -19.33
C GLN A 231 -10.24 -2.17 -17.85
N LYS A 232 -11.50 -2.04 -17.42
CA LYS A 232 -11.90 -2.24 -16.01
C LYS A 232 -11.46 -3.60 -15.47
N ASP A 233 -11.77 -4.68 -16.18
CA ASP A 233 -11.48 -6.03 -15.70
C ASP A 233 -9.98 -6.33 -15.71
N VAL A 234 -9.22 -5.75 -16.65
CA VAL A 234 -7.76 -5.89 -16.70
C VAL A 234 -7.10 -5.33 -15.44
N ILE A 235 -7.41 -4.08 -15.07
CA ILE A 235 -6.80 -3.46 -13.88
C ILE A 235 -7.22 -4.15 -12.57
N LEU A 236 -8.47 -4.62 -12.49
CA LEU A 236 -8.97 -5.36 -11.33
C LEU A 236 -8.34 -6.76 -11.24
N GLY A 237 -8.14 -7.42 -12.38
CA GLY A 237 -7.43 -8.71 -12.46
C GLY A 237 -6.01 -8.62 -11.92
N ILE A 238 -5.25 -7.61 -12.34
CA ILE A 238 -3.89 -7.38 -11.83
C ILE A 238 -3.89 -7.14 -10.32
N TYR A 239 -4.86 -6.38 -9.81
CA TYR A 239 -4.99 -6.21 -8.35
C TYR A 239 -5.27 -7.53 -7.63
N ASN A 240 -6.13 -8.39 -8.20
CA ASN A 240 -6.45 -9.69 -7.61
C ASN A 240 -5.24 -10.64 -7.60
N GLU A 241 -4.42 -10.65 -8.66
CA GLU A 241 -3.17 -11.44 -8.67
C GLU A 241 -2.18 -10.95 -7.61
N ILE A 242 -2.07 -9.65 -7.38
CA ILE A 242 -1.26 -9.12 -6.27
C ILE A 242 -1.78 -9.60 -4.91
N ILE A 243 -3.10 -9.59 -4.70
CA ILE A 243 -3.71 -10.08 -3.45
C ILE A 243 -3.43 -11.57 -3.27
N LYS A 244 -3.62 -12.36 -4.31
CA LYS A 244 -3.33 -13.80 -4.32
C LYS A 244 -1.87 -14.07 -3.96
N TYR A 245 -0.93 -13.38 -4.61
CA TYR A 245 0.50 -13.48 -4.31
C TYR A 245 0.81 -13.24 -2.83
N TYR A 246 0.23 -12.21 -2.22
CA TYR A 246 0.48 -11.93 -0.80
C TYR A 246 -0.25 -12.89 0.14
N ASN A 247 -1.44 -13.36 -0.19
CA ASN A 247 -2.13 -14.38 0.61
C ASN A 247 -1.34 -15.69 0.64
N GLU A 248 -0.89 -16.18 -0.52
CA GLU A 248 -0.07 -17.40 -0.64
C GLU A 248 1.27 -17.29 0.09
N LYS A 249 1.79 -16.07 0.24
CA LYS A 249 3.06 -15.79 0.94
C LYS A 249 2.91 -15.75 2.46
N TYR A 250 1.78 -15.27 2.99
CA TYR A 250 1.56 -15.06 4.43
C TYR A 250 0.67 -16.10 5.11
N GLU A 251 0.00 -16.98 4.36
CA GLU A 251 -0.74 -18.15 4.91
C GLU A 251 0.17 -19.37 5.20
N LYS A 252 1.50 -19.18 5.31
CA LYS A 252 2.46 -20.23 5.69
C LYS A 252 3.03 -20.02 7.10
#